data_AF-A0A2M7INJ7-F1
#
_entry.id   AF-A0A2M7INJ7-F1
#
_cell.length_a   1.000
_cell.length_b   1.000
_cell.length_c   1.000
_cell.angle_alpha   90.00
_cell.angle_beta   90.00
_cell.angle_gamma   90.00
#
_symmetry.space_group_name_H-M   'P 1'
#
loop_
_entity.id
_entity.type
_entity.pdbx_description
1 polymer ?
#
loop_
_entity_poly.entity_id
_entity_poly.type
_entity_poly.pdbx_seq_one_letter_code
_entity_poly.pdbx_strand_id
1 'polypeptide(L)' 'PDDWYRGTRIFNDRIWEVNLNNQSATQLISPPLAVGRELDITDITIGQDDKMLYFTNKNDRTLWLYEI' A
#
# COMPACT_ATOMS: atom_id res chain seq x y z
N PRO A 1 26.75 1.78 3.49
CA PRO A 1 25.38 2.15 3.91
C PRO A 1 24.41 0.98 3.67
N ASP A 2 23.40 0.79 4.52
CA ASP A 2 22.38 -0.26 4.33
C ASP A 2 21.60 -0.04 3.01
N ASP A 3 21.16 -1.13 2.38
CA ASP A 3 20.26 -1.11 1.22
C ASP A 3 18.91 -0.44 1.54
N TRP A 4 18.43 -0.51 2.79
CA TRP A 4 17.24 0.23 3.21
C TRP A 4 17.44 1.74 3.10
N TYR A 5 18.55 2.26 3.64
CA TYR A 5 18.86 3.70 3.59
C TYR A 5 19.13 4.20 2.16
N ARG A 6 19.58 3.31 1.27
CA ARG A 6 19.77 3.60 -0.16
C ARG A 6 18.48 3.49 -0.98
N GLY A 7 17.37 3.05 -0.38
CA GLY A 7 16.11 2.81 -1.08
C GLY A 7 16.15 1.65 -2.08
N THR A 8 17.19 0.81 -2.05
CA THR A 8 17.39 -0.30 -3.00
C THR A 8 16.71 -1.59 -2.55
N ARG A 9 16.30 -1.67 -1.29
CA ARG A 9 15.55 -2.81 -0.75
C ARG A 9 14.09 -2.77 -1.23
N ILE A 10 13.58 -3.90 -1.71
CA ILE A 10 12.19 -4.11 -2.12
C ILE A 10 11.41 -4.80 -0.99
N PHE A 11 10.15 -4.42 -0.81
CA PHE A 11 9.23 -5.00 0.16
C PHE A 11 7.98 -5.59 -0.51
N ASN A 12 7.27 -6.40 0.27
CA ASN A 12 6.03 -7.08 -0.11
C ASN A 12 4.93 -6.62 0.85
N ASP A 13 4.22 -5.57 0.49
CA ASP A 13 3.40 -4.84 1.44
C ASP A 13 1.95 -5.34 1.48
N ARG A 14 1.27 -4.99 2.57
CA ARG A 14 -0.17 -5.19 2.79
C ARG A 14 -0.75 -3.87 3.29
N ILE A 15 -1.96 -3.52 2.84
CA ILE A 15 -2.64 -2.32 3.31
C ILE A 15 -3.68 -2.72 4.36
N TRP A 16 -3.64 -2.03 5.50
CA TRP A 16 -4.52 -2.23 6.64
C TRP A 16 -5.26 -0.93 6.95
N GLU A 17 -6.56 -1.04 7.18
CA GLU A 17 -7.37 -0.01 7.81
C GLU A 17 -7.29 -0.19 9.32
N VAL A 18 -7.01 0.90 10.05
CA VAL A 18 -7.01 0.91 11.51
C VAL A 18 -8.11 1.83 11.99
N ASN A 19 -9.09 1.27 12.70
CA ASN A 19 -10.17 2.02 13.29
C ASN A 19 -9.88 2.25 14.77
N LEU A 20 -9.62 3.51 15.12
CA LEU A 20 -9.26 3.92 16.47
C LEU A 20 -10.46 3.95 17.43
N ASN A 21 -11.70 4.06 16.93
CA ASN A 21 -12.90 4.12 17.77
C ASN A 21 -13.21 2.77 18.40
N ASN A 22 -13.05 1.69 17.65
CA ASN A 22 -13.30 0.33 18.12
C ASN A 22 -12.02 -0.50 18.33
N GLN A 23 -10.85 0.12 18.20
CA GLN A 23 -9.53 -0.52 18.37
C GLN A 23 -9.37 -1.78 17.51
N SER A 24 -9.78 -1.70 16.25
CA SER A 24 -9.68 -2.81 15.30
C SER A 24 -8.74 -2.48 14.14
N ALA A 25 -8.20 -3.53 13.53
CA ALA A 25 -7.45 -3.46 12.29
C ALA A 25 -7.99 -4.48 11.31
N THR A 26 -8.31 -4.02 10.09
CA THR A 26 -8.83 -4.85 9.01
C THR A 26 -7.87 -4.77 7.84
N GLN A 27 -7.46 -5.91 7.28
CA GLN A 27 -6.63 -5.90 6.08
C GLN A 27 -7.51 -5.50 4.88
N LEU A 28 -7.24 -4.36 4.27
CA LEU A 28 -7.95 -3.91 3.06
C LEU A 28 -7.42 -4.64 1.82
N ILE A 29 -6.08 -4.71 1.67
CA ILE A 29 -5.46 -5.22 0.44
C ILE A 29 -4.30 -6.16 0.74
N SER A 30 -4.33 -7.31 0.07
CA SER A 30 -3.17 -8.18 -0.12
C SER A 30 -2.86 -8.27 -1.61
N PRO A 31 -1.81 -7.58 -2.11
CA PRO A 31 -1.51 -7.53 -3.54
C PRO A 31 -1.38 -8.90 -4.23
N PRO A 32 -0.77 -9.94 -3.62
CA PRO A 32 -0.73 -11.27 -4.24
C PRO A 32 -2.12 -11.88 -4.43
N LEU A 33 -3.07 -11.58 -3.55
CA LEU A 33 -4.45 -12.08 -3.67
C LEU A 33 -5.27 -11.22 -4.64
N ALA A 34 -5.04 -9.92 -4.68
CA ALA A 34 -5.81 -8.98 -5.50
C ALA A 34 -5.37 -8.94 -6.97
N VAL A 35 -4.06 -8.97 -7.23
CA VAL A 35 -3.48 -8.72 -8.56
C VAL A 35 -2.43 -9.76 -8.97
N GLY A 36 -2.23 -10.81 -8.16
CA GLY A 36 -1.32 -11.92 -8.49
C GLY A 36 0.17 -11.56 -8.44
N ARG A 37 0.54 -10.39 -7.89
CA ARG A 37 1.93 -9.96 -7.71
C ARG A 37 2.14 -9.21 -6.42
N GLU A 38 3.36 -9.26 -5.90
CA GLU A 38 3.78 -8.43 -4.77
C GLU A 38 4.01 -6.98 -5.20
N LEU A 39 3.74 -6.04 -4.30
CA LEU A 39 3.95 -4.62 -4.51
C LEU A 39 4.76 -4.05 -3.33
N ASP A 40 5.69 -3.15 -3.63
CA ASP A 40 6.38 -2.27 -2.68
C ASP A 40 5.68 -0.92 -2.78
N ILE A 41 4.88 -0.58 -1.76
CA ILE A 41 3.87 0.48 -1.80
C ILE A 41 4.43 1.72 -1.11
N THR A 42 4.49 2.83 -1.86
CA THR A 42 4.90 4.14 -1.34
C THR A 42 3.86 5.22 -1.66
N ASP A 43 3.99 6.37 -1.00
CA ASP A 43 3.23 7.60 -1.31
C ASP A 43 1.71 7.40 -1.25
N ILE A 44 1.24 6.70 -0.21
CA ILE A 44 -0.19 6.43 0.00
C ILE A 44 -0.94 7.72 0.30
N THR A 45 -2.04 7.96 -0.42
CA THR A 45 -2.99 9.03 -0.14
C THR A 45 -4.42 8.56 -0.33
N ILE A 46 -5.36 9.19 0.39
CA ILE A 46 -6.79 8.86 0.36
C ILE A 46 -7.51 9.98 -0.40
N GLY A 47 -8.48 9.61 -1.23
CA GLY A 47 -9.32 10.54 -1.97
C GLY A 47 -10.22 11.37 -1.07
N GLN A 48 -10.73 12.48 -1.59
CA GLN A 48 -11.53 13.43 -0.82
C GLN A 48 -12.86 12.83 -0.29
N ASP A 49 -13.34 11.75 -0.89
CA ASP A 49 -14.56 11.04 -0.49
C ASP A 49 -14.29 9.78 0.33
N ASP A 50 -13.04 9.52 0.71
CA ASP A 50 -12.58 8.34 1.45
C ASP A 50 -12.90 6.98 0.78
N LYS A 51 -13.20 6.97 -0.53
CA LYS A 51 -13.51 5.74 -1.28
C LYS A 51 -12.36 5.23 -2.13
N MET A 52 -11.36 6.07 -2.36
CA MET A 52 -10.24 5.75 -3.25
C MET A 52 -8.93 5.88 -2.51
N LEU A 53 -8.06 4.89 -2.70
CA LEU A 53 -6.69 4.89 -2.22
C LEU A 53 -5.75 4.97 -3.43
N TYR A 54 -4.84 5.93 -3.41
CA TYR A 54 -3.83 6.13 -4.46
C TYR A 54 -2.45 5.85 -3.88
N PHE A 55 -1.61 5.15 -4.63
CA PHE A 55 -0.25 4.82 -4.20
C PHE A 55 0.67 4.51 -5.38
N THR A 56 1.97 4.58 -5.15
CA THR A 56 2.99 4.23 -6.15
C THR A 56 3.53 2.84 -5.86
N ASN A 57 3.62 1.99 -6.88
CA ASN A 57 4.41 0.77 -6.81
C ASN A 57 5.88 1.10 -7.07
N LYS A 58 6.71 1.08 -6.04
CA LYS A 58 8.13 1.42 -6.14
C LYS A 58 8.91 0.49 -7.09
N ASN A 59 8.44 -0.73 -7.30
CA ASN A 59 9.08 -1.70 -8.19
C ASN A 59 9.16 -1.23 -9.64
N ASP A 60 8.11 -0.58 -10.15
CA ASP A 60 8.01 -0.14 -11.55
C ASP A 60 7.63 1.35 -11.72
N ARG A 61 7.50 2.08 -10.60
CA ARG A 61 7.12 3.50 -10.53
C ARG A 61 5.76 3.82 -11.16
N THR A 62 4.87 2.84 -11.19
CA THR A 62 3.50 3.05 -11.67
C THR A 62 2.60 3.57 -10.56
N LEU A 63 1.64 4.43 -10.93
CA LEU A 63 0.56 4.88 -10.06
C LEU A 63 -0.57 3.85 -10.07
N TRP A 64 -1.10 3.54 -8.90
CA TRP A 64 -2.21 2.61 -8.70
C TRP A 64 -3.35 3.26 -7.94
N LEU A 65 -4.54 2.72 -8.19
CA LEU A 65 -5.79 3.13 -7.58
C LEU A 65 -6.51 1.88 -7.06
N TYR A 66 -7.07 2.00 -5.86
CA TYR A 66 -7.90 0.96 -5.25
C TYR A 66 -9.18 1.58 -4.68
N GLU A 67 -10.31 0.95 -4.96
CA GLU A 67 -11.62 1.31 -4.40
C GLU A 67 -11.85 0.56 -3.09
N ILE A 68 -12.13 1.31 -2.01
CA ILE A 68 -12.29 0.82 -0.63
C ILE A 68 -13.71 0.29 -0.40
#